data_AF-A0A7W0J1X6-F1
#
_entry.id   AF-A0A7W0J1X6-F1
#
_cell.length_a   1.000
_cell.length_b   1.000
_cell.length_c   1.000
_cell.angle_alpha   90.00
_cell.angle_beta   90.00
_cell.angle_gamma   90.00
#
_symmetry.space_group_name_H-M   'P 1'
#
loop_
_entity.id
_entity.type
_entity.pdbx_description
1 polymer ?
#
loop_
_entity_poly.entity_id
_entity_poly.type
_entity_poly.pdbx_seq_one_letter_code
_entity_poly.pdbx_strand_id
1 'polypeptide(L)' 'MIDNLRDRVISRQSITKTEALQISMIQKIEMFDLFAAANRIRQTFRGDSVDLCAIVN' A
#
# COMPACT_ATOMS: atom_id res chain seq x y z
N MET A 1 3.34 8.98 -9.88
CA MET A 1 3.86 8.96 -8.48
C MET A 1 3.55 7.63 -7.79
N ILE A 2 2.28 7.25 -7.68
CA ILE A 2 1.81 6.06 -6.96
C ILE A 2 2.54 4.78 -7.43
N ASP A 3 2.70 4.59 -8.75
CA ASP A 3 3.42 3.43 -9.28
C ASP A 3 4.90 3.38 -8.88
N ASN A 4 5.58 4.52 -8.82
CA ASN A 4 6.97 4.56 -8.39
C ASN A 4 7.12 4.15 -6.91
N LEU A 5 6.22 4.63 -6.05
CA LEU A 5 6.19 4.23 -4.64
C LEU A 5 5.89 2.75 -4.49
N ARG A 6 4.93 2.22 -5.27
CA ARG A 6 4.62 0.79 -5.32
C ARG A 6 5.86 -0.04 -5.66
N ASP A 7 6.56 0.31 -6.73
CA ASP A 7 7.71 -0.46 -7.21
C ASP A 7 8.88 -0.42 -6.21
N ARG A 8 9.06 0.71 -5.52
CA ARG A 8 10.02 0.82 -4.41
C ARG A 8 9.65 -0.08 -3.23
N VAL A 9 8.38 -0.09 -2.83
CA VAL A 9 7.93 -0.95 -1.73
C VAL A 9 8.04 -2.44 -2.09
N ILE A 10 7.70 -2.82 -3.33
CA ILE A 10 7.93 -4.18 -3.84
C ILE A 10 9.41 -4.54 -3.81
N SER A 11 10.29 -3.58 -4.12
CA SER A 11 11.75 -3.71 -4.02
C SER A 11 12.27 -3.65 -2.57
N ARG A 12 11.39 -3.83 -1.58
CA ARG A 12 11.68 -3.82 -0.13
C ARG A 12 12.23 -2.51 0.42
N GLN A 13 11.99 -1.39 -0.27
CA GLN A 13 12.31 -0.07 0.24
C GLN A 13 11.13 0.51 1.01
N SER A 14 11.41 1.32 2.02
CA SER A 14 10.38 2.04 2.77
C SER A 14 9.98 3.34 2.06
N ILE A 15 8.77 3.82 2.34
CA ILE A 15 8.37 5.20 2.05
C ILE A 15 8.90 6.13 3.14
N THR A 16 9.16 7.38 2.76
CA THR A 16 9.56 8.46 3.66
C THR A 16 8.34 9.15 4.27
N LYS A 17 8.56 9.95 5.32
CA LYS A 17 7.49 10.76 5.95
C LYS A 17 6.83 11.71 4.96
N THR A 18 7.61 12.34 4.08
CA THR A 18 7.09 13.28 3.08
C THR A 18 6.22 12.58 2.05
N GLU A 19 6.62 11.39 1.59
CA GLU A 19 5.83 10.58 0.67
C GLU A 19 4.53 10.09 1.32
N ALA A 20 4.59 9.70 2.60
CA ALA A 20 3.39 9.35 3.37
C ALA A 20 2.41 10.54 3.48
N LEU A 21 2.92 11.75 3.71
CA LEU A 21 2.11 12.97 3.71
C LEU A 21 1.46 13.20 2.33
N GLN A 22 2.22 13.05 1.25
CA GLN A 22 1.68 13.18 -0.11
C GLN A 22 0.57 12.16 -0.39
N ILE A 23 0.73 10.90 0.04
CA ILE A 23 -0.32 9.88 -0.08
C ILE A 23 -1.59 10.31 0.65
N SER A 24 -1.47 10.88 1.85
CA SER A 24 -2.64 11.34 2.63
C SER A 24 -3.41 12.50 2.00
N MET A 25 -2.78 13.22 1.06
CA MET A 25 -3.35 14.36 0.35
C MET A 25 -3.91 14.01 -1.04
N ILE A 26 -3.84 12.74 -1.44
CA ILE A 26 -4.33 12.29 -2.75
C ILE A 26 -5.82 12.60 -2.92
N GLN A 27 -6.17 13.12 -4.09
CA GLN A 27 -7.56 13.43 -4.43
C GLN A 27 -8.37 12.17 -4.74
N LYS A 28 -9.69 12.26 -4.59
CA LYS A 28 -10.61 11.12 -4.77
C LYS A 28 -10.50 10.45 -6.14
N ILE A 29 -10.12 11.20 -7.18
CA ILE A 29 -9.99 10.69 -8.57
C ILE A 29 -8.83 9.68 -8.72
N GLU A 30 -7.78 9.81 -7.91
CA GLU A 30 -6.59 8.94 -7.92
C GLU A 30 -6.65 7.86 -6.82
N MET A 31 -7.72 7.83 -6.03
CA MET A 31 -7.84 6.93 -4.88
C MET A 31 -7.92 5.45 -5.31
N PHE A 32 -8.50 5.18 -6.49
CA PHE A 32 -8.51 3.83 -7.06
C PHE A 32 -7.11 3.35 -7.43
N ASP A 33 -6.26 4.22 -7.98
CA ASP A 33 -4.89 3.86 -8.32
C ASP A 33 -4.07 3.56 -7.06
N LEU A 34 -4.30 4.31 -5.98
CA LEU A 34 -3.69 4.06 -4.68
C LEU A 34 -4.08 2.67 -4.14
N PHE A 35 -5.38 2.33 -4.17
CA PHE A 35 -5.85 1.02 -3.72
C PHE A 35 -5.34 -0.12 -4.59
N ALA A 36 -5.29 0.07 -5.91
CA ALA A 36 -4.76 -0.91 -6.84
C ALA A 36 -3.25 -1.15 -6.59
N ALA A 37 -2.47 -0.10 -6.35
CA ALA A 37 -1.07 -0.20 -5.98
C ALA A 37 -0.86 -0.92 -4.64
N ALA A 38 -1.63 -0.56 -3.60
CA ALA A 38 -1.59 -1.21 -2.30
C ALA A 38 -1.96 -2.70 -2.39
N ASN A 39 -2.97 -3.06 -3.20
CA ASN A 39 -3.33 -4.45 -3.41
C ASN A 39 -2.23 -5.25 -4.14
N ARG A 40 -1.54 -4.65 -5.10
CA ARG A 40 -0.37 -5.30 -5.76
C ARG A 40 0.76 -5.58 -4.76
N ILE A 41 1.04 -4.63 -3.85
CA ILE A 41 2.01 -4.84 -2.76
C ILE A 41 1.55 -6.01 -1.88
N ARG A 42 0.30 -5.99 -1.40
CA ARG A 42 -0.28 -7.08 -0.59
C ARG A 42 -0.15 -8.43 -1.29
N GLN A 43 -0.54 -8.52 -2.57
CA GLN A 43 -0.44 -9.74 -3.36
C GLN A 43 1.00 -10.27 -3.44
N THR A 44 1.97 -9.38 -3.65
CA THR A 44 3.39 -9.74 -3.79
C THR A 44 3.95 -10.36 -2.51
N PHE A 45 3.55 -9.87 -1.33
CA PHE A 45 4.11 -10.31 -0.06
C PHE A 45 3.24 -11.34 0.70
N ARG A 46 1.93 -11.37 0.47
CA ARG A 46 0.96 -12.20 1.21
C ARG A 46 0.08 -13.09 0.33
N GLY A 47 0.13 -12.91 -0.99
CA GLY A 47 -0.74 -13.64 -1.92
C GLY A 47 -2.22 -13.47 -1.57
N ASP A 48 -2.98 -14.56 -1.66
CA ASP A 48 -4.42 -14.58 -1.36
C ASP A 48 -4.74 -15.07 0.04
N SER A 49 -3.73 -15.23 0.90
CA SER A 49 -3.93 -15.64 2.29
C SER A 49 -4.41 -14.48 3.16
N VAL A 50 -5.26 -14.81 4.14
CA VAL A 50 -5.72 -13.89 5.19
C VAL A 50 -5.51 -14.57 6.54
N ASP A 51 -4.76 -13.91 7.41
CA ASP A 51 -4.54 -14.38 8.78
C ASP A 51 -5.77 -14.03 9.65
N LEU A 52 -6.27 -15.00 10.40
CA LEU A 52 -7.38 -14.80 11.36
C LEU A 52 -6.81 -14.76 12.78
N CYS A 53 -7.16 -13.71 13.52
CA CYS A 53 -6.80 -13.55 14.93
C CYS A 53 -8.08 -13.29 15.75
N ALA A 54 -8.31 -14.07 16.79
CA ALA A 54 -9.41 -13.88 17.72
C ALA A 54 -8.98 -12.93 18.85
N ILE A 55 -9.69 -11.82 19.01
CA ILE A 55 -9.52 -10.93 20.17
C ILE A 55 -10.40 -11.49 21.29
N VAL A 56 -9.77 -11.92 22.39
CA VAL A 56 -10.46 -12.32 23.62
C VAL A 56 -10.35 -11.16 24.60
N ASN A 57 -11.50 -10.68 25.08
CA ASN A 57 -11.61 -9.62 26.08
C ASN A 57 -11.44 -10.20 27.49
#